data_AF-A0A7Z9U9Q4-F1
#
_entry.id   AF-A0A7Z9U9Q4-F1
#
_cell.length_a   1.000
_cell.length_b   1.000
_cell.length_c   1.000
_cell.angle_alpha   90.00
_cell.angle_beta   90.00
_cell.angle_gamma   90.00
#
_symmetry.space_group_name_H-M   'P 1'
#
loop_
_entity.id
_entity.type
_entity.pdbx_description
1 polymer ?
#
loop_
_entity_poly.entity_id
_entity_poly.type
_entity_poly.pdbx_seq_one_letter_code
_entity_poly.pdbx_strand_id
1 'polypeptide(L)'
;MEINRTAQAPTQRIAPAAATEAASGAEKSGQAQDPYKFWKPTADWAGRMVLPKEGERLNGGVLFEVRQAPKNHSHLKGQTIWLNFEDSDWVKRETRDVNPNKETEKGIQLGYQHPERIMGWKQVSPLESLAGARAQDDMVVSLKDVRVDGKKLLIKKEPVQITGSQKALVTFEKKIDGHTWQVRHWNPESKDFSGPQEIIKTTGRDDLAPMKDRRMNRKGWYLYGDPNQKGQMEVGALEPRELLQVGTDQVIRGKDAALRYLKEENWRLEEREKGHMTRTLLRPAEAKETAGITPLKEQAAEAFKPGDKAILLHLFGGAVGAPATLGVFLGHFAFGLAEVVTDPFTQEPRFHVEYKQIYAHNRGGIVSGSQSWQSYMGDTHRGLVFDRPVSDSVVKVPELFDASKGAKGSDMLEDRLAEMAARYRSGHGDGASFVSSAQNCSQDSSQALHATISDWKQAVADGTIPEELVTFSQELTSHITPIFGWAPKAWKRMANNQQAKAKTLKWLPALKAPKTILPRQNYEGLNKMAIDLGRESMILKTSVIGADNPDAVPSEPLQDLNPFN
;
A
#
# COMPACT_ATOMS: atom_id res chain seq x y z
N MET A 1 38.36 -55.49 -21.13
CA MET A 1 38.09 -56.93 -20.96
C MET A 1 36.58 -57.09 -20.94
N GLU A 2 35.87 -57.24 -22.07
CA GLU A 2 36.17 -58.14 -23.20
C GLU A 2 36.34 -59.58 -22.61
N ILE A 3 35.61 -60.64 -22.99
CA ILE A 3 35.14 -61.05 -24.30
C ILE A 3 34.06 -62.15 -24.14
N ASN A 4 32.95 -61.96 -24.86
CA ASN A 4 32.20 -62.86 -25.74
C ASN A 4 32.21 -64.38 -25.55
N ARG A 5 31.08 -65.00 -25.96
CA ARG A 5 30.87 -65.77 -27.22
C ARG A 5 29.64 -66.68 -27.00
N THR A 6 28.74 -66.97 -27.94
CA THR A 6 28.72 -67.02 -29.42
C THR A 6 27.23 -67.22 -29.81
N ALA A 7 26.65 -66.52 -30.79
CA ALA A 7 26.53 -66.86 -32.22
C ALA A 7 25.78 -68.20 -32.46
N GLN A 8 24.83 -68.38 -33.39
CA GLN A 8 24.46 -67.64 -34.59
C GLN A 8 23.20 -68.29 -35.23
N ALA A 9 22.68 -67.67 -36.29
CA ALA A 9 21.98 -68.25 -37.46
C ALA A 9 20.44 -68.03 -37.54
N PRO A 10 19.84 -68.02 -38.74
CA PRO A 10 19.43 -66.76 -39.37
C PRO A 10 18.04 -66.78 -40.04
N THR A 11 17.76 -65.67 -40.72
CA THR A 11 16.92 -65.49 -41.92
C THR A 11 15.45 -65.11 -41.77
N GLN A 12 15.18 -63.94 -42.36
CA GLN A 12 13.92 -63.23 -42.56
C GLN A 12 12.91 -64.00 -43.42
N ARG A 13 11.61 -63.80 -43.17
CA ARG A 13 10.67 -63.14 -44.11
C ARG A 13 9.27 -62.94 -43.50
N ILE A 14 8.87 -61.67 -43.45
CA ILE A 14 7.59 -61.05 -43.87
C ILE A 14 6.27 -61.55 -43.23
N ALA A 15 5.56 -60.56 -42.68
CA ALA A 15 4.28 -60.58 -41.95
C ALA A 15 3.05 -61.02 -42.79
N PRO A 16 1.88 -61.28 -42.14
CA PRO A 16 0.94 -60.19 -41.89
C PRO A 16 0.19 -60.26 -40.54
N ALA A 17 -0.57 -59.18 -40.30
CA ALA A 17 -1.26 -58.78 -39.08
C ALA A 17 -2.44 -59.68 -38.64
N ALA A 18 -2.68 -59.69 -37.32
CA ALA A 18 -4.00 -59.85 -36.70
C ALA A 18 -4.03 -59.07 -35.37
N ALA A 19 -5.09 -58.30 -35.18
CA ALA A 19 -5.34 -57.38 -34.08
C ALA A 19 -5.94 -58.07 -32.86
N THR A 20 -5.71 -57.48 -31.66
CA THR A 20 -6.66 -57.05 -30.60
C THR A 20 -5.90 -56.95 -29.28
N GLU A 21 -5.59 -55.73 -28.83
CA GLU A 21 -6.32 -54.97 -27.80
C GLU A 21 -6.09 -55.45 -26.36
N ALA A 22 -5.24 -54.72 -25.63
CA ALA A 22 -5.48 -54.34 -24.23
C ALA A 22 -4.66 -53.07 -23.92
N ALA A 23 -5.38 -52.03 -23.54
CA ALA A 23 -4.95 -50.64 -23.48
C ALA A 23 -3.90 -50.35 -22.41
N SER A 24 -2.81 -49.67 -22.80
CA SER A 24 -2.08 -48.74 -21.93
C SER A 24 -2.29 -47.34 -22.50
N GLY A 25 -3.28 -46.64 -21.94
CA GLY A 25 -3.52 -45.23 -22.19
C GLY A 25 -2.35 -44.42 -21.64
N ALA A 26 -1.34 -44.18 -22.48
CA ALA A 26 -0.39 -43.10 -22.26
C ALA A 26 -1.15 -41.79 -22.48
N GLU A 27 -1.64 -41.20 -21.39
CA GLU A 27 -2.02 -39.79 -21.38
C GLU A 27 -0.79 -38.98 -21.80
N LYS A 28 -0.94 -38.25 -22.90
CA LYS A 28 0.01 -37.27 -23.38
C LYS A 28 0.27 -36.28 -22.26
N SER A 29 1.47 -36.33 -21.67
CA SER A 29 1.98 -35.26 -20.82
C SER A 29 2.01 -33.98 -21.64
N GLY A 30 1.07 -33.07 -21.36
CA GLY A 30 1.08 -31.72 -21.92
C GLY A 30 2.43 -31.08 -21.66
N GLN A 31 3.00 -30.44 -22.67
CA GLN A 31 4.20 -29.61 -22.53
C GLN A 31 4.02 -28.70 -21.31
N ALA A 32 4.90 -28.83 -20.31
CA ALA A 32 4.90 -27.95 -19.15
C ALA A 32 4.99 -26.50 -19.65
N GLN A 33 3.90 -25.76 -19.52
CA GLN A 33 3.86 -24.36 -19.92
C GLN A 33 4.84 -23.59 -19.05
N ASP A 34 5.61 -22.70 -19.69
CA ASP A 34 6.52 -21.79 -19.01
C ASP A 34 5.75 -20.91 -17.98
N PRO A 35 6.00 -21.08 -16.67
CA PRO A 35 5.30 -20.34 -15.62
C PRO A 35 5.45 -18.82 -15.75
N TYR A 36 6.53 -18.31 -16.37
CA TYR A 36 6.75 -16.86 -16.53
C TYR A 36 5.64 -16.18 -17.33
N LYS A 37 4.91 -16.89 -18.19
CA LYS A 37 3.77 -16.34 -18.93
C LYS A 37 2.59 -15.95 -18.03
N PHE A 38 2.55 -16.46 -16.81
CA PHE A 38 1.52 -16.18 -15.81
C PHE A 38 1.88 -15.02 -14.88
N TRP A 39 3.09 -14.47 -15.03
CA TRP A 39 3.51 -13.25 -14.36
C TRP A 39 3.23 -12.02 -15.24
N LYS A 40 2.62 -11.00 -14.65
CA LYS A 40 2.30 -9.72 -15.32
C LYS A 40 3.06 -8.58 -14.64
N PRO A 41 3.39 -7.48 -15.34
CA PRO A 41 3.96 -6.30 -14.70
C PRO A 41 3.08 -5.78 -13.55
N THR A 42 3.70 -5.37 -12.45
CA THR A 42 3.01 -4.71 -11.33
C THR A 42 2.50 -3.31 -11.74
N ALA A 43 3.29 -2.61 -12.55
CA ALA A 43 3.00 -1.29 -13.11
C ALA A 43 3.69 -1.15 -14.49
N ASP A 44 3.25 -0.15 -15.26
CA ASP A 44 3.82 0.19 -16.58
C ASP A 44 5.30 0.60 -16.48
N TRP A 45 5.62 1.50 -15.54
CA TRP A 45 6.97 1.85 -15.15
C TRP A 45 7.24 1.33 -13.75
N ALA A 46 8.23 0.47 -13.61
CA ALA A 46 8.68 -0.04 -12.33
C ALA A 46 10.19 -0.23 -12.33
N GLY A 47 10.84 0.04 -11.21
CA GLY A 47 12.29 -0.05 -11.16
C GLY A 47 12.87 0.24 -9.80
N ARG A 48 14.18 0.02 -9.68
CA ARG A 48 14.93 0.21 -8.44
C ARG A 48 15.57 1.59 -8.44
N MET A 49 15.35 2.34 -7.38
CA MET A 49 16.06 3.60 -7.16
C MET A 49 17.45 3.30 -6.62
N VAL A 50 18.45 3.95 -7.19
CA VAL A 50 19.84 3.87 -6.78
C VAL A 50 20.30 5.27 -6.43
N LEU A 51 20.68 5.47 -5.17
CA LEU A 51 21.21 6.76 -4.72
C LEU A 51 22.59 6.98 -5.37
N PRO A 52 22.79 8.07 -6.15
CA PRO A 52 24.09 8.38 -6.74
C PRO A 52 25.11 8.71 -5.64
N LYS A 53 26.41 8.64 -5.92
CA LYS A 53 27.40 9.17 -4.97
C LYS A 53 27.28 10.69 -4.89
N GLU A 54 27.71 11.28 -3.78
CA GLU A 54 27.57 12.72 -3.53
C GLU A 54 28.15 13.60 -4.66
N GLY A 55 29.32 13.24 -5.21
CA GLY A 55 29.95 13.96 -6.32
C GLY A 55 29.35 13.69 -7.71
N GLU A 56 28.42 12.74 -7.83
CA GLU A 56 27.82 12.30 -9.10
C GLU A 56 26.36 12.78 -9.24
N ARG A 57 25.85 13.55 -8.27
CA ARG A 57 24.46 14.02 -8.19
C ARG A 57 24.11 14.92 -9.38
N LEU A 58 22.89 14.76 -9.89
CA LEU A 58 22.39 15.53 -11.04
C LEU A 58 21.07 16.23 -10.69
N ASN A 59 21.14 17.48 -10.23
CA ASN A 59 19.99 18.34 -9.93
C ASN A 59 18.91 17.65 -9.05
N GLY A 60 19.32 16.99 -7.97
CA GLY A 60 18.41 16.25 -7.09
C GLY A 60 17.79 14.99 -7.72
N GLY A 61 18.34 14.50 -8.84
CA GLY A 61 17.95 13.25 -9.45
C GLY A 61 18.58 12.03 -8.77
N VAL A 62 18.04 10.87 -9.08
CA VAL A 62 18.60 9.57 -8.69
C VAL A 62 18.78 8.67 -9.91
N LEU A 63 19.59 7.63 -9.79
CA LEU A 63 19.65 6.59 -10.80
C LEU A 63 18.43 5.67 -10.64
N PHE A 64 17.92 5.18 -11.76
CA PHE A 64 16.75 4.31 -11.82
C PHE A 64 17.02 3.14 -12.74
N GLU A 65 17.05 1.94 -12.17
CA GLU A 65 17.16 0.69 -12.92
C GLU A 65 15.78 0.27 -13.40
N VAL A 66 15.54 0.41 -14.69
CA VAL A 66 14.25 0.16 -15.31
C VAL A 66 13.99 -1.35 -15.33
N ARG A 67 13.11 -1.84 -14.47
CA ARG A 67 12.68 -3.25 -14.45
C ARG A 67 11.48 -3.50 -15.36
N GLN A 68 10.60 -2.51 -15.49
CA GLN A 68 9.48 -2.50 -16.42
C GLN A 68 9.37 -1.14 -17.08
N ALA A 69 9.02 -1.17 -18.36
CA ALA A 69 8.69 -0.01 -19.16
C ALA A 69 7.51 -0.36 -20.09
N PRO A 70 6.68 0.61 -20.49
CA PRO A 70 5.65 0.43 -21.49
C PRO A 70 6.22 -0.09 -22.82
N LYS A 71 5.36 -0.70 -23.65
CA LYS A 71 5.78 -1.35 -24.92
C LYS A 71 6.62 -0.44 -25.82
N ASN A 72 6.22 0.83 -25.97
CA ASN A 72 6.93 1.83 -26.78
C ASN A 72 8.30 2.25 -26.20
N HIS A 73 8.59 1.93 -24.94
CA HIS A 73 9.86 2.19 -24.26
C HIS A 73 10.55 0.91 -23.77
N SER A 74 10.14 -0.25 -24.30
CA SER A 74 10.67 -1.56 -23.89
C SER A 74 12.19 -1.70 -24.03
N HIS A 75 12.81 -0.94 -24.94
CA HIS A 75 14.26 -0.88 -25.11
C HIS A 75 15.01 -0.35 -23.87
N LEU A 76 14.34 0.39 -22.98
CA LEU A 76 14.93 0.90 -21.73
C LEU A 76 14.96 -0.14 -20.62
N LYS A 77 14.21 -1.24 -20.74
CA LYS A 77 14.20 -2.31 -19.74
C LYS A 77 15.60 -2.90 -19.57
N GLY A 78 16.05 -3.01 -18.33
CA GLY A 78 17.40 -3.44 -17.95
C GLY A 78 18.45 -2.34 -17.96
N GLN A 79 18.12 -1.11 -18.37
CA GLN A 79 19.04 0.02 -18.34
C GLN A 79 18.93 0.80 -17.02
N THR A 80 20.04 1.43 -16.64
CA THR A 80 20.09 2.42 -15.56
C THR A 80 20.11 3.81 -16.17
N ILE A 81 19.09 4.60 -15.87
CA ILE A 81 18.91 5.97 -16.40
C ILE A 81 18.59 6.94 -15.27
N TRP A 82 18.70 8.23 -15.51
CA TRP A 82 18.38 9.24 -14.50
C TRP A 82 16.86 9.37 -14.31
N LEU A 83 16.42 9.52 -13.07
CA LEU A 83 15.07 9.89 -12.69
C LEU A 83 15.11 11.24 -11.98
N ASN A 84 14.35 12.20 -12.48
CA ASN A 84 14.22 13.54 -11.91
C ASN A 84 12.74 13.93 -11.83
N PHE A 85 12.43 14.84 -10.90
CA PHE A 85 11.18 15.58 -11.02
C PHE A 85 11.27 16.58 -12.18
N GLU A 86 10.12 16.83 -12.82
CA GLU A 86 9.95 18.07 -13.58
C GLU A 86 10.07 19.29 -12.65
N ASP A 87 10.32 20.47 -13.22
CA ASP A 87 10.48 21.67 -12.41
C ASP A 87 9.21 21.92 -11.58
N SER A 88 9.37 21.90 -10.25
CA SER A 88 8.27 21.88 -9.31
C SER A 88 8.64 22.64 -8.03
N ASP A 89 7.76 23.56 -7.64
CA ASP A 89 7.98 24.41 -6.47
C ASP A 89 8.01 23.61 -5.17
N TRP A 90 7.23 22.53 -5.07
CA TRP A 90 7.23 21.69 -3.86
C TRP A 90 8.57 20.97 -3.70
N VAL A 91 9.17 20.52 -4.81
CA VAL A 91 10.48 19.86 -4.81
C VAL A 91 11.55 20.84 -4.32
N LYS A 92 11.54 22.08 -4.83
CA LYS A 92 12.46 23.14 -4.38
C LYS A 92 12.30 23.45 -2.89
N ARG A 93 11.05 23.55 -2.39
CA ARG A 93 10.77 23.82 -0.97
C ARG A 93 11.25 22.72 -0.03
N GLU A 94 11.14 21.48 -0.47
CA GLU A 94 11.49 20.32 0.36
C GLU A 94 12.95 19.88 0.20
N THR A 95 13.65 20.41 -0.79
CA THR A 95 15.10 20.25 -0.94
C THR A 95 15.83 20.96 0.19
N ARG A 96 16.61 20.23 0.98
CA ARG A 96 17.26 20.77 2.18
C ARG A 96 18.51 20.00 2.58
N ASP A 97 19.34 20.62 3.41
CA ASP A 97 20.46 19.93 4.04
C ASP A 97 19.98 18.89 5.05
N VAL A 98 20.75 17.81 5.22
CA VAL A 98 20.49 16.78 6.23
C VAL A 98 21.69 16.73 7.18
N ASN A 99 21.58 17.38 8.34
CA ASN A 99 22.65 17.46 9.33
C ASN A 99 22.21 16.68 10.59
N PRO A 100 22.79 15.50 10.87
CA PRO A 100 22.40 14.69 12.02
C PRO A 100 22.59 15.45 13.34
N ASN A 101 21.70 15.18 14.30
CA ASN A 101 21.78 15.71 15.66
C ASN A 101 21.84 14.57 16.70
N LYS A 102 21.97 14.91 17.99
CA LYS A 102 22.05 13.92 19.09
C LYS A 102 20.86 12.96 19.16
N GLU A 103 19.65 13.42 18.80
CA GLU A 103 18.47 12.55 18.78
C GLU A 103 18.55 11.53 17.63
N THR A 104 19.17 11.92 16.51
CA THR A 104 19.42 11.03 15.38
C THR A 104 20.41 9.93 15.76
N GLU A 105 21.54 10.30 16.37
CA GLU A 105 22.53 9.35 16.89
C GLU A 105 21.91 8.36 17.88
N LYS A 106 21.07 8.86 18.80
CA LYS A 106 20.34 8.02 19.75
C LYS A 106 19.35 7.09 19.07
N GLY A 107 18.63 7.56 18.04
CA GLY A 107 17.71 6.74 17.27
C GLY A 107 18.40 5.57 16.58
N ILE A 108 19.54 5.83 15.93
CA ILE A 108 20.38 4.80 15.30
C ILE A 108 20.81 3.77 16.35
N GLN A 109 21.31 4.21 17.51
CA GLN A 109 21.71 3.31 18.60
C GLN A 109 20.55 2.45 19.14
N LEU A 110 19.31 2.96 19.08
CA LEU A 110 18.10 2.25 19.47
C LEU A 110 17.52 1.36 18.37
N GLY A 111 18.22 1.22 17.23
CA GLY A 111 17.86 0.35 16.11
C GLY A 111 16.76 0.91 15.21
N TYR A 112 16.46 2.21 15.30
CA TYR A 112 15.58 2.85 14.32
C TYR A 112 16.31 2.99 12.98
N GLN A 113 15.63 2.73 11.87
CA GLN A 113 16.23 2.95 10.55
C GLN A 113 16.19 4.42 10.21
N HIS A 114 17.36 5.01 10.00
CA HIS A 114 17.57 6.41 9.64
C HIS A 114 18.18 6.52 8.23
N PRO A 115 18.10 7.69 7.57
CA PRO A 115 18.62 7.87 6.22
C PRO A 115 20.14 8.14 6.25
N GLU A 116 20.90 7.22 6.84
CA GLU A 116 22.34 7.35 7.12
C GLU A 116 23.16 7.69 5.86
N ARG A 117 22.72 7.19 4.70
CA ARG A 117 23.39 7.37 3.41
C ARG A 117 23.38 8.81 2.87
N ILE A 118 22.46 9.64 3.36
CA ILE A 118 22.34 11.06 2.98
C ILE A 118 22.65 12.00 4.16
N MET A 119 23.11 11.47 5.29
CA MET A 119 23.53 12.32 6.42
C MET A 119 24.78 13.11 6.05
N GLY A 120 24.77 14.39 6.41
CA GLY A 120 25.80 15.36 6.05
C GLY A 120 25.62 16.01 4.68
N TRP A 121 24.76 15.46 3.81
CA TRP A 121 24.58 15.99 2.46
C TRP A 121 23.86 17.35 2.46
N LYS A 122 24.24 18.17 1.47
CA LYS A 122 23.63 19.47 1.19
C LYS A 122 22.57 19.36 0.12
N GLN A 123 21.50 20.16 0.23
CA GLN A 123 20.45 20.25 -0.80
C GLN A 123 19.90 18.87 -1.22
N VAL A 124 19.60 18.00 -0.26
CA VAL A 124 18.99 16.70 -0.51
C VAL A 124 17.55 16.89 -0.97
N SER A 125 17.26 16.39 -2.16
CA SER A 125 15.93 16.44 -2.79
C SER A 125 14.97 15.36 -2.24
N PRO A 126 13.67 15.45 -2.54
CA PRO A 126 12.70 14.40 -2.23
C PRO A 126 12.96 13.03 -2.87
N LEU A 127 13.62 12.96 -4.03
CA LEU A 127 14.00 11.68 -4.65
C LEU A 127 15.21 11.07 -3.95
N GLU A 128 16.22 11.88 -3.66
CA GLU A 128 17.40 11.42 -2.92
C GLU A 128 17.02 10.98 -1.50
N SER A 129 16.09 11.67 -0.85
CA SER A 129 15.59 11.25 0.47
C SER A 129 14.81 9.94 0.42
N LEU A 130 14.15 9.62 -0.70
CA LEU A 130 13.47 8.35 -0.90
C LEU A 130 14.45 7.21 -1.22
N ALA A 131 15.39 7.43 -2.14
CA ALA A 131 16.41 6.44 -2.50
C ALA A 131 17.38 6.13 -1.34
N GLY A 132 17.73 7.16 -0.56
CA GLY A 132 18.63 7.07 0.59
C GLY A 132 17.95 6.71 1.92
N ALA A 133 16.64 6.44 1.92
CA ALA A 133 15.89 6.19 3.16
C ALA A 133 16.26 4.88 3.87
N ARG A 134 16.84 3.93 3.14
CA ARG A 134 17.22 2.61 3.65
C ARG A 134 18.73 2.40 3.54
N ALA A 135 19.24 1.44 4.30
CA ALA A 135 20.67 1.13 4.37
C ALA A 135 21.28 0.67 3.03
N GLN A 136 20.47 0.14 2.11
CA GLN A 136 20.88 -0.35 0.80
C GLN A 136 19.94 0.20 -0.29
N ASP A 137 20.38 0.12 -1.55
CA ASP A 137 19.53 0.45 -2.71
C ASP A 137 18.53 -0.68 -2.98
N ASP A 138 17.57 -0.89 -2.08
CA ASP A 138 16.51 -1.90 -2.20
C ASP A 138 15.12 -1.27 -2.44
N MET A 139 15.07 0.04 -2.65
CA MET A 139 13.84 0.79 -2.89
C MET A 139 13.36 0.54 -4.32
N VAL A 140 12.25 -0.18 -4.46
CA VAL A 140 11.57 -0.40 -5.74
C VAL A 140 10.31 0.46 -5.78
N VAL A 141 10.13 1.18 -6.89
CA VAL A 141 9.00 2.09 -7.06
C VAL A 141 8.34 1.90 -8.41
N SER A 142 7.06 2.21 -8.47
CA SER A 142 6.34 2.51 -9.70
C SER A 142 6.26 4.03 -9.93
N LEU A 143 6.23 4.42 -11.20
CA LEU A 143 6.22 5.83 -11.61
C LEU A 143 4.91 6.17 -12.33
N LYS A 144 4.37 7.34 -12.03
CA LYS A 144 3.18 7.92 -12.68
C LYS A 144 3.59 9.13 -13.53
N ASP A 145 2.82 9.41 -14.58
CA ASP A 145 3.00 10.59 -15.44
C ASP A 145 4.43 10.75 -15.97
N VAL A 146 5.03 9.64 -16.40
CA VAL A 146 6.43 9.60 -16.86
C VAL A 146 6.55 10.22 -18.24
N ARG A 147 7.46 11.20 -18.37
CA ARG A 147 7.97 11.68 -19.65
C ARG A 147 9.41 11.22 -19.84
N VAL A 148 9.69 10.62 -21.00
CA VAL A 148 11.04 10.22 -21.39
C VAL A 148 11.72 11.39 -22.08
N ASP A 149 12.91 11.77 -21.60
CA ASP A 149 13.75 12.83 -22.16
C ASP A 149 15.19 12.33 -22.34
N GLY A 150 15.47 11.81 -23.54
CA GLY A 150 16.73 11.14 -23.84
C GLY A 150 17.00 9.95 -22.89
N LYS A 151 18.04 10.07 -22.06
CA LYS A 151 18.39 9.09 -21.01
C LYS A 151 17.91 9.49 -19.61
N LYS A 152 16.81 10.25 -19.55
CA LYS A 152 16.18 10.69 -18.31
C LYS A 152 14.70 10.36 -18.31
N LEU A 153 14.18 9.99 -17.14
CA LEU A 153 12.77 9.94 -16.84
C LEU A 153 12.41 11.17 -16.01
N LEU A 154 11.33 11.83 -16.40
CA LEU A 154 10.80 13.00 -15.73
C LEU A 154 9.41 12.69 -15.20
N ILE A 155 9.19 12.99 -13.92
CA ILE A 155 7.93 12.71 -13.21
C ILE A 155 7.40 13.97 -12.53
N LYS A 156 6.09 14.04 -12.36
CA LYS A 156 5.43 15.14 -11.62
C LYS A 156 5.02 14.74 -10.21
N LYS A 157 4.68 13.47 -10.03
CA LYS A 157 4.15 12.91 -8.78
C LYS A 157 5.20 12.06 -8.08
N GLU A 158 5.10 11.99 -6.75
CA GLU A 158 6.00 11.16 -5.95
C GLU A 158 5.96 9.69 -6.42
N PRO A 159 7.11 9.02 -6.55
CA PRO A 159 7.14 7.58 -6.83
C PRO A 159 6.37 6.78 -5.78
N VAL A 160 5.65 5.75 -6.22
CA VAL A 160 4.89 4.86 -5.34
C VAL A 160 5.74 3.64 -5.02
N GLN A 161 6.04 3.41 -3.75
CA GLN A 161 6.80 2.25 -3.30
C GLN A 161 6.01 0.95 -3.58
N ILE A 162 6.69 -0.02 -4.17
CA ILE A 162 6.16 -1.33 -4.52
C ILE A 162 7.15 -2.42 -4.08
N THR A 163 6.66 -3.60 -3.75
CA THR A 163 7.48 -4.81 -3.69
C THR A 163 7.28 -5.63 -4.96
N GLY A 164 8.39 -6.01 -5.62
CA GLY A 164 8.38 -6.78 -6.88
C GLY A 164 7.89 -6.01 -8.11
N SER A 165 8.58 -6.17 -9.24
CA SER A 165 8.15 -5.59 -10.52
C SER A 165 7.18 -6.47 -11.31
N GLN A 166 6.96 -7.72 -10.86
CA GLN A 166 6.01 -8.65 -11.43
C GLN A 166 5.02 -9.14 -10.38
N LYS A 167 3.84 -9.54 -10.86
CA LYS A 167 2.78 -10.16 -10.05
C LYS A 167 2.17 -11.36 -10.73
N ALA A 168 1.72 -12.34 -9.95
CA ALA A 168 0.96 -13.51 -10.40
C ALA A 168 -0.24 -13.76 -9.48
N LEU A 169 -1.28 -14.43 -9.97
CA LEU A 169 -2.42 -14.87 -9.16
C LEU A 169 -2.37 -16.39 -9.00
N VAL A 170 -2.33 -16.87 -7.76
CA VAL A 170 -2.10 -18.29 -7.46
C VAL A 170 -2.99 -18.81 -6.33
N THR A 171 -3.01 -20.13 -6.17
CA THR A 171 -3.31 -20.80 -4.89
C THR A 171 -2.08 -21.53 -4.38
N PHE A 172 -1.89 -21.52 -3.06
CA PHE A 172 -0.87 -22.32 -2.40
C PHE A 172 -1.30 -23.79 -2.30
N GLU A 173 -0.42 -24.72 -2.67
CA GLU A 173 -0.69 -26.16 -2.61
C GLU A 173 0.11 -26.89 -1.53
N LYS A 174 1.34 -26.42 -1.27
CA LYS A 174 2.25 -27.02 -0.28
C LYS A 174 3.29 -26.01 0.19
N LYS A 175 3.49 -25.91 1.51
CA LYS A 175 4.69 -25.29 2.12
C LYS A 175 5.78 -26.36 2.16
N ILE A 176 6.90 -26.16 1.46
CA ILE A 176 8.00 -27.12 1.38
C ILE A 176 8.96 -26.90 2.54
N ASP A 177 9.34 -25.65 2.80
CA ASP A 177 10.14 -25.21 3.94
C ASP A 177 9.70 -23.79 4.36
N GLY A 178 10.46 -23.10 5.22
CA GLY A 178 10.15 -21.75 5.70
C GLY A 178 9.88 -20.72 4.60
N HIS A 179 10.56 -20.84 3.46
CA HIS A 179 10.48 -19.88 2.35
C HIS A 179 10.03 -20.50 1.02
N THR A 180 10.10 -21.81 0.86
CA THR A 180 9.82 -22.48 -0.42
C THR A 180 8.37 -22.97 -0.45
N TRP A 181 7.67 -22.64 -1.54
CA TRP A 181 6.26 -22.98 -1.71
C TRP A 181 6.01 -23.58 -3.08
N GLN A 182 5.13 -24.57 -3.13
CA GLN A 182 4.49 -25.00 -4.36
C GLN A 182 3.16 -24.26 -4.51
N VAL A 183 3.01 -23.59 -5.64
CA VAL A 183 1.81 -22.81 -5.99
C VAL A 183 1.25 -23.27 -7.32
N ARG A 184 -0.04 -22.98 -7.54
CA ARG A 184 -0.73 -23.21 -8.81
C ARG A 184 -1.29 -21.91 -9.36
N HIS A 185 -0.98 -21.62 -10.61
CA HIS A 185 -1.38 -20.39 -11.27
C HIS A 185 -2.86 -20.37 -11.67
N TRP A 186 -3.42 -19.16 -11.70
CA TRP A 186 -4.70 -18.88 -12.33
C TRP A 186 -4.63 -19.10 -13.84
N ASN A 187 -5.59 -19.86 -14.36
CA ASN A 187 -5.77 -20.06 -15.79
C ASN A 187 -6.90 -19.13 -16.29
N PRO A 188 -6.59 -18.13 -17.13
CA PRO A 188 -7.59 -17.21 -17.65
C PRO A 188 -8.60 -17.87 -18.61
N GLU A 189 -8.26 -19.00 -19.23
CA GLU A 189 -9.15 -19.70 -20.18
C GLU A 189 -10.28 -20.45 -19.44
N SER A 190 -9.93 -21.22 -18.41
CA SER A 190 -10.88 -21.95 -17.57
C SER A 190 -11.48 -21.11 -16.44
N LYS A 191 -10.89 -19.94 -16.15
CA LYS A 191 -11.27 -19.05 -15.04
C LYS A 191 -11.22 -19.74 -13.67
N ASP A 192 -10.18 -20.54 -13.46
CA ASP A 192 -9.91 -21.23 -12.21
C ASP A 192 -8.40 -21.43 -11.99
N PHE A 193 -8.03 -22.12 -10.91
CA PHE A 193 -6.64 -22.49 -10.63
C PHE A 193 -6.34 -23.87 -11.23
N SER A 194 -6.41 -23.99 -12.55
CA SER A 194 -5.93 -25.17 -13.29
C SER A 194 -4.64 -24.90 -14.08
N GLY A 195 -4.02 -23.74 -13.86
CA GLY A 195 -2.75 -23.37 -14.50
C GLY A 195 -1.57 -24.23 -14.05
N PRO A 196 -0.36 -23.95 -14.58
CA PRO A 196 0.83 -24.70 -14.22
C PRO A 196 1.19 -24.54 -12.75
N GLN A 197 1.90 -25.53 -12.23
CA GLN A 197 2.53 -25.47 -10.92
C GLN A 197 3.88 -24.75 -11.02
N GLU A 198 4.23 -24.01 -9.97
CA GLU A 198 5.53 -23.35 -9.84
C GLU A 198 6.08 -23.53 -8.42
N ILE A 199 7.41 -23.64 -8.30
CA ILE A 199 8.11 -23.56 -7.00
C ILE A 199 8.67 -22.15 -6.85
N ILE A 200 8.11 -21.39 -5.93
CA ILE A 200 8.52 -20.02 -5.63
C ILE A 200 9.24 -19.96 -4.28
N LYS A 201 10.01 -18.89 -4.06
CA LYS A 201 10.59 -18.57 -2.76
C LYS A 201 10.05 -17.26 -2.23
N THR A 202 9.49 -17.24 -1.03
CA THR A 202 9.19 -16.00 -0.32
C THR A 202 10.47 -15.46 0.31
N THR A 203 10.62 -14.14 0.38
CA THR A 203 11.70 -13.50 1.14
C THR A 203 11.20 -13.09 2.53
N GLY A 204 12.08 -12.64 3.42
CA GLY A 204 11.70 -12.05 4.70
C GLY A 204 11.38 -13.09 5.76
N ARG A 205 10.15 -13.06 6.27
CA ARG A 205 9.72 -13.96 7.34
C ARG A 205 9.55 -15.41 6.88
N ASP A 206 9.94 -16.36 7.73
CA ASP A 206 9.86 -17.81 7.52
C ASP A 206 8.66 -18.47 8.22
N ASP A 207 8.05 -17.74 9.14
CA ASP A 207 6.91 -18.12 9.98
C ASP A 207 5.54 -17.90 9.32
N LEU A 208 5.50 -17.59 8.01
CA LEU A 208 4.24 -17.50 7.26
C LEU A 208 3.44 -18.80 7.41
N ALA A 209 2.18 -18.68 7.82
CA ALA A 209 1.30 -19.81 8.03
C ALA A 209 1.14 -20.66 6.75
N PRO A 210 1.01 -22.00 6.83
CA PRO A 210 0.60 -22.81 5.69
C PRO A 210 -0.74 -22.32 5.13
N MET A 211 -0.71 -21.74 3.93
CA MET A 211 -1.89 -21.09 3.36
C MET A 211 -2.89 -22.08 2.76
N LYS A 212 -2.50 -23.32 2.46
CA LYS A 212 -3.29 -24.30 1.71
C LYS A 212 -4.72 -24.43 2.24
N ASP A 213 -4.85 -24.65 3.55
CA ASP A 213 -6.11 -24.99 4.22
C ASP A 213 -6.89 -23.75 4.67
N ARG A 214 -6.34 -22.56 4.48
CA ARG A 214 -6.99 -21.30 4.86
C ARG A 214 -8.10 -20.95 3.88
N ARG A 215 -9.23 -20.45 4.40
CA ARG A 215 -10.39 -20.04 3.59
C ARG A 215 -10.02 -19.08 2.47
N MET A 216 -9.14 -18.10 2.75
CA MET A 216 -8.69 -17.11 1.77
C MET A 216 -7.98 -17.73 0.57
N ASN A 217 -7.28 -18.85 0.74
CA ASN A 217 -6.58 -19.52 -0.34
C ASN A 217 -7.52 -20.05 -1.42
N ARG A 218 -8.80 -20.34 -1.11
CA ARG A 218 -9.79 -20.76 -2.11
C ARG A 218 -10.07 -19.69 -3.16
N LYS A 219 -9.87 -18.42 -2.83
CA LYS A 219 -10.06 -17.28 -3.75
C LYS A 219 -8.74 -16.81 -4.37
N GLY A 220 -7.62 -17.37 -3.93
CA GLY A 220 -6.29 -17.09 -4.43
C GLY A 220 -5.59 -15.92 -3.73
N TRP A 221 -4.30 -15.80 -4.06
CA TRP A 221 -3.37 -14.81 -3.56
C TRP A 221 -2.62 -14.19 -4.74
N TYR A 222 -2.45 -12.88 -4.72
CA TYR A 222 -1.46 -12.24 -5.57
C TYR A 222 -0.08 -12.38 -4.93
N LEU A 223 0.87 -12.86 -5.71
CA LEU A 223 2.29 -12.86 -5.39
C LEU A 223 2.93 -11.66 -6.08
N TYR A 224 3.82 -10.95 -5.39
CA TYR A 224 4.62 -9.89 -6.00
C TYR A 224 6.11 -10.18 -5.82
N GLY A 225 6.86 -10.18 -6.92
CA GLY A 225 8.24 -10.63 -6.91
C GLY A 225 9.02 -10.31 -8.18
N ASP A 226 10.28 -10.72 -8.17
CA ASP A 226 11.19 -10.62 -9.30
C ASP A 226 12.01 -11.93 -9.41
N PRO A 227 12.43 -12.34 -10.62
CA PRO A 227 13.29 -13.50 -10.78
C PRO A 227 14.69 -13.22 -10.24
N ASN A 228 15.28 -14.19 -9.55
CA ASN A 228 16.68 -14.13 -9.15
C ASN A 228 17.63 -14.46 -10.30
N GLN A 229 18.94 -14.47 -10.03
CA GLN A 229 19.97 -14.74 -11.04
C GLN A 229 19.85 -16.13 -11.70
N LYS A 230 19.16 -17.08 -11.07
CA LYS A 230 18.89 -18.43 -11.60
C LYS A 230 17.51 -18.52 -12.28
N GLY A 231 16.81 -17.40 -12.41
CA GLY A 231 15.45 -17.29 -12.91
C GLY A 231 14.36 -17.54 -11.86
N GLN A 232 14.65 -18.21 -10.74
CA GLN A 232 13.60 -18.55 -9.77
C GLN A 232 12.93 -17.29 -9.20
N MET A 233 11.59 -17.27 -9.16
CA MET A 233 10.83 -16.15 -8.62
C MET A 233 11.01 -16.00 -7.11
N GLU A 234 11.51 -14.83 -6.70
CA GLU A 234 11.60 -14.39 -5.32
C GLU A 234 10.45 -13.41 -5.03
N VAL A 235 9.57 -13.85 -4.14
CA VAL A 235 8.31 -13.20 -3.80
C VAL A 235 8.49 -12.42 -2.51
N GLY A 236 8.42 -11.09 -2.60
CA GLY A 236 8.58 -10.20 -1.46
C GLY A 236 7.26 -9.72 -0.85
N ALA A 237 6.12 -9.95 -1.51
CA ALA A 237 4.83 -9.59 -0.93
C ALA A 237 3.69 -10.54 -1.33
N LEU A 238 2.72 -10.68 -0.43
CA LEU A 238 1.52 -11.51 -0.57
C LEU A 238 0.26 -10.67 -0.33
N GLU A 239 -0.75 -10.85 -1.17
CA GLU A 239 -2.04 -10.16 -1.05
C GLU A 239 -3.20 -11.16 -1.23
N PRO A 240 -4.10 -11.32 -0.24
CA PRO A 240 -5.29 -12.15 -0.42
C PRO A 240 -6.21 -11.51 -1.45
N ARG A 241 -6.53 -12.24 -2.52
CA ARG A 241 -7.30 -11.68 -3.64
C ARG A 241 -8.62 -11.11 -3.16
N GLU A 242 -9.36 -11.87 -2.36
CA GLU A 242 -10.72 -11.55 -1.93
C GLU A 242 -10.81 -10.25 -1.10
N LEU A 243 -9.75 -9.86 -0.37
CA LEU A 243 -9.75 -8.66 0.47
C LEU A 243 -10.06 -7.39 -0.32
N LEU A 244 -9.42 -7.24 -1.49
CA LEU A 244 -9.52 -6.03 -2.30
C LEU A 244 -10.52 -6.16 -3.45
N GLN A 245 -11.19 -7.30 -3.62
CA GLN A 245 -12.28 -7.39 -4.60
C GLN A 245 -13.43 -6.47 -4.22
N VAL A 246 -14.10 -5.89 -5.21
CA VAL A 246 -15.36 -5.18 -4.99
C VAL A 246 -16.45 -6.20 -4.70
N GLY A 247 -16.57 -6.52 -3.42
CA GLY A 247 -17.55 -7.41 -2.82
C GLY A 247 -17.72 -7.03 -1.36
N THR A 248 -18.76 -7.56 -0.72
CA THR A 248 -19.02 -7.31 0.69
C THR A 248 -19.53 -8.58 1.37
N ASP A 249 -19.13 -8.73 2.62
CA ASP A 249 -19.56 -9.83 3.48
C ASP A 249 -20.80 -9.44 4.30
N GLN A 250 -21.06 -8.14 4.47
CA GLN A 250 -22.25 -7.59 5.14
C GLN A 250 -22.52 -6.13 4.78
N VAL A 251 -23.79 -5.72 4.86
CA VAL A 251 -24.20 -4.33 4.63
C VAL A 251 -24.84 -3.77 5.89
N ILE A 252 -24.31 -2.64 6.38
CA ILE A 252 -24.87 -1.90 7.50
C ILE A 252 -25.63 -0.70 6.95
N ARG A 253 -26.95 -0.66 7.21
CA ARG A 253 -27.87 0.33 6.66
C ARG A 253 -28.32 1.32 7.71
N GLY A 254 -28.42 2.58 7.31
CA GLY A 254 -28.87 3.66 8.17
C GLY A 254 -27.73 4.28 8.97
N LYS A 255 -27.84 5.58 9.17
CA LYS A 255 -26.84 6.43 9.81
C LYS A 255 -26.42 5.90 11.19
N ASP A 256 -27.36 5.66 12.09
CA ASP A 256 -27.06 5.28 13.48
C ASP A 256 -26.39 3.90 13.57
N ALA A 257 -26.85 2.94 12.77
CA ALA A 257 -26.24 1.61 12.71
C ALA A 257 -24.81 1.67 12.15
N ALA A 258 -24.56 2.49 11.12
CA ALA A 258 -23.22 2.68 10.58
C ALA A 258 -22.27 3.31 11.61
N LEU A 259 -22.74 4.31 12.37
CA LEU A 259 -21.95 4.93 13.45
C LEU A 259 -21.66 3.96 14.59
N ARG A 260 -22.64 3.15 15.00
CA ARG A 260 -22.46 2.10 16.01
C ARG A 260 -21.43 1.05 15.55
N TYR A 261 -21.56 0.57 14.31
CA TYR A 261 -20.62 -0.40 13.75
C TYR A 261 -19.18 0.11 13.81
N LEU A 262 -18.93 1.36 13.37
CA LEU A 262 -17.59 1.93 13.40
C LEU A 262 -17.00 2.01 14.80
N LYS A 263 -17.82 2.43 15.78
CA LYS A 263 -17.40 2.66 17.16
C LYS A 263 -17.16 1.35 17.92
N GLU A 264 -18.06 0.38 17.76
CA GLU A 264 -18.16 -0.79 18.64
C GLU A 264 -17.75 -2.11 17.95
N GLU A 265 -18.10 -2.30 16.68
CA GLU A 265 -17.97 -3.60 16.01
C GLU A 265 -16.69 -3.70 15.14
N ASN A 266 -16.30 -2.62 14.49
CA ASN A 266 -15.14 -2.57 13.59
C ASN A 266 -13.84 -2.97 14.31
N TRP A 267 -13.67 -2.54 15.57
CA TRP A 267 -12.48 -2.82 16.37
C TRP A 267 -12.64 -3.97 17.37
N ARG A 268 -13.77 -4.70 17.32
CA ARG A 268 -13.94 -5.92 18.10
C ARG A 268 -12.95 -6.98 17.62
N LEU A 269 -11.98 -7.31 18.47
CA LEU A 269 -10.90 -8.26 18.20
C LEU A 269 -11.04 -9.45 19.16
N GLU A 270 -11.75 -10.47 18.71
CA GLU A 270 -11.86 -11.74 19.44
C GLU A 270 -10.79 -12.71 18.92
N GLU A 271 -10.34 -13.63 19.77
CA GLU A 271 -9.32 -14.62 19.40
C GLU A 271 -9.73 -15.42 18.15
N ARG A 272 -11.01 -15.78 18.03
CA ARG A 272 -11.56 -16.49 16.86
C ARG A 272 -11.49 -15.70 15.55
N GLU A 273 -11.40 -14.37 15.61
CA GLU A 273 -11.31 -13.51 14.43
C GLU A 273 -9.88 -13.45 13.89
N LYS A 274 -8.89 -13.95 14.63
CA LYS A 274 -7.51 -14.02 14.13
C LYS A 274 -7.43 -14.82 12.84
N GLY A 275 -6.64 -14.35 11.88
CA GLY A 275 -6.56 -14.98 10.57
C GLY A 275 -7.71 -14.64 9.62
N HIS A 276 -8.69 -13.84 10.06
CA HIS A 276 -9.86 -13.46 9.26
C HIS A 276 -9.74 -12.05 8.69
N MET A 277 -10.54 -11.82 7.66
CA MET A 277 -10.78 -10.52 7.06
C MET A 277 -12.27 -10.34 6.82
N THR A 278 -12.73 -9.09 6.84
CA THR A 278 -14.13 -8.73 6.65
C THR A 278 -14.24 -7.49 5.78
N ARG A 279 -15.17 -7.48 4.85
CA ARG A 279 -15.51 -6.34 3.99
C ARG A 279 -16.94 -5.89 4.31
N THR A 280 -17.09 -4.74 4.92
CA THR A 280 -18.39 -4.21 5.37
C THR A 280 -18.75 -2.97 4.58
N LEU A 281 -19.88 -3.01 3.87
CA LEU A 281 -20.41 -1.85 3.16
C LEU A 281 -21.32 -1.04 4.10
N LEU A 282 -20.98 0.22 4.34
CA LEU A 282 -21.82 1.17 5.07
C LEU A 282 -22.67 1.96 4.07
N ARG A 283 -24.00 1.87 4.21
CA ARG A 283 -24.97 2.67 3.42
C ARG A 283 -25.78 3.54 4.39
N PRO A 284 -25.26 4.74 4.75
CA PRO A 284 -25.88 5.57 5.78
C PRO A 284 -27.17 6.26 5.31
N ALA A 285 -27.31 6.50 4.01
CA ALA A 285 -28.57 6.95 3.43
C ALA A 285 -29.64 5.86 3.62
N GLU A 286 -30.82 6.26 4.08
CA GLU A 286 -31.95 5.35 4.16
C GLU A 286 -32.30 4.87 2.75
N ALA A 287 -32.29 3.55 2.55
CA ALA A 287 -32.78 2.99 1.30
C ALA A 287 -34.27 3.27 1.20
N LYS A 288 -34.74 3.75 0.04
CA LYS A 288 -36.15 3.54 -0.32
C LYS A 288 -36.38 2.03 -0.29
N GLU A 289 -37.39 1.56 0.42
CA GLU A 289 -37.77 0.15 0.44
C GLU A 289 -37.86 -0.37 -0.99
N THR A 290 -36.82 -1.08 -1.44
CA THR A 290 -36.89 -1.87 -2.66
C THR A 290 -37.45 -3.22 -2.26
N ALA A 291 -38.62 -3.55 -2.80
CA ALA A 291 -39.21 -4.88 -2.65
C ALA A 291 -38.27 -5.93 -3.27
N GLY A 292 -37.44 -6.58 -2.45
CA GLY A 292 -36.54 -7.66 -2.85
C GLY A 292 -35.24 -7.74 -2.06
N ILE A 293 -34.71 -8.96 -1.89
CA ILE A 293 -33.37 -9.19 -1.31
C ILE A 293 -32.33 -9.05 -2.42
N THR A 294 -31.68 -7.89 -2.55
CA THR A 294 -30.55 -7.72 -3.46
C THR A 294 -29.32 -8.49 -2.95
N PRO A 295 -28.69 -9.37 -3.75
CA PRO A 295 -27.47 -10.07 -3.33
C PRO A 295 -26.34 -9.11 -2.91
N LEU A 296 -25.54 -9.50 -1.90
CA LEU A 296 -24.44 -8.66 -1.37
C LEU A 296 -23.45 -8.22 -2.47
N LYS A 297 -23.14 -9.12 -3.42
CA LYS A 297 -22.25 -8.81 -4.56
C LYS A 297 -22.81 -7.67 -5.42
N GLU A 298 -24.11 -7.67 -5.69
CA GLU A 298 -24.77 -6.63 -6.48
C GLU A 298 -24.81 -5.30 -5.71
N GLN A 299 -25.05 -5.34 -4.40
CA GLN A 299 -25.02 -4.13 -3.55
C GLN A 299 -23.62 -3.48 -3.54
N ALA A 300 -22.56 -4.29 -3.46
CA ALA A 300 -21.19 -3.79 -3.54
C ALA A 300 -20.85 -3.20 -4.93
N ALA A 301 -21.31 -3.85 -6.00
CA ALA A 301 -21.09 -3.38 -7.38
C ALA A 301 -21.91 -2.12 -7.74
N GLU A 302 -23.09 -1.95 -7.13
CA GLU A 302 -23.88 -0.72 -7.22
C GLU A 302 -23.13 0.43 -6.51
N ALA A 303 -22.61 0.15 -5.31
CA ALA A 303 -21.92 1.12 -4.48
C ALA A 303 -20.51 1.47 -4.99
N PHE A 304 -19.82 0.59 -5.72
CA PHE A 304 -18.46 0.85 -6.25
C PHE A 304 -18.31 0.26 -7.65
N LYS A 305 -18.16 1.12 -8.66
CA LYS A 305 -18.06 0.74 -10.07
C LYS A 305 -16.64 0.93 -10.60
N PRO A 306 -16.19 0.17 -11.63
CA PRO A 306 -14.93 0.44 -12.30
C PRO A 306 -14.76 1.92 -12.67
N GLY A 307 -13.60 2.49 -12.35
CA GLY A 307 -13.29 3.91 -12.51
C GLY A 307 -13.68 4.79 -11.32
N ASP A 308 -14.50 4.32 -10.38
CA ASP A 308 -14.79 5.05 -9.15
C ASP A 308 -13.50 5.25 -8.35
N LYS A 309 -13.33 6.47 -7.83
CA LYS A 309 -12.22 6.86 -6.97
C LYS A 309 -12.73 7.28 -5.60
N ALA A 310 -11.93 7.04 -4.58
CA ALA A 310 -12.28 7.24 -3.19
C ALA A 310 -11.06 7.66 -2.37
N ILE A 311 -11.31 8.37 -1.27
CA ILE A 311 -10.28 8.59 -0.26
C ILE A 311 -10.19 7.34 0.63
N LEU A 312 -8.97 6.94 0.95
CA LEU A 312 -8.70 5.88 1.92
C LEU A 312 -8.39 6.51 3.28
N LEU A 313 -9.04 6.03 4.32
CA LEU A 313 -8.68 6.29 5.70
C LEU A 313 -8.09 5.00 6.26
N HIS A 314 -6.82 5.02 6.65
CA HIS A 314 -6.12 3.86 7.18
C HIS A 314 -5.98 3.97 8.70
N LEU A 315 -6.22 2.85 9.40
CA LEU A 315 -5.93 2.73 10.83
C LEU A 315 -5.44 1.32 11.15
N PHE A 316 -4.38 1.19 11.95
CA PHE A 316 -3.97 -0.08 12.53
C PHE A 316 -3.88 -0.04 14.07
N GLY A 317 -4.01 -1.22 14.68
CA GLY A 317 -3.85 -1.44 16.12
C GLY A 317 -2.47 -1.96 16.56
N GLY A 318 -2.39 -2.50 17.77
CA GLY A 318 -1.14 -2.99 18.35
C GLY A 318 -0.57 -4.19 17.58
N ALA A 319 0.76 -4.32 17.60
CA ALA A 319 1.42 -5.48 17.02
C ALA A 319 1.36 -6.66 17.99
N VAL A 320 1.18 -7.84 17.42
CA VAL A 320 1.40 -9.14 18.03
C VAL A 320 2.73 -9.14 18.81
N GLY A 321 2.66 -9.39 20.12
CA GLY A 321 3.84 -9.51 21.00
C GLY A 321 4.54 -8.18 21.36
N ALA A 322 4.06 -7.03 20.89
CA ALA A 322 4.66 -5.74 21.28
C ALA A 322 4.26 -5.37 22.72
N PRO A 323 5.17 -4.87 23.56
CA PRO A 323 4.80 -4.37 24.87
C PRO A 323 3.89 -3.14 24.70
N ALA A 324 2.69 -3.23 25.26
CA ALA A 324 1.81 -2.07 25.36
C ALA A 324 2.43 -1.05 26.31
N THR A 325 2.55 0.21 25.91
CA THR A 325 3.07 1.26 26.80
C THR A 325 1.98 1.55 27.83
N LEU A 326 2.19 1.19 29.10
CA LEU A 326 1.16 1.28 30.15
C LEU A 326 -0.14 0.51 29.80
N GLY A 327 -0.05 -0.56 28.99
CA GLY A 327 -1.24 -1.32 28.58
C GLY A 327 -2.01 -0.76 27.38
N VAL A 328 -1.58 0.37 26.79
CA VAL A 328 -2.29 1.02 25.66
C VAL A 328 -1.46 1.06 24.37
N PHE A 329 -2.16 0.99 23.23
CA PHE A 329 -1.59 1.18 21.90
C PHE A 329 -2.27 2.35 21.21
N LEU A 330 -1.50 3.38 20.81
CA LEU A 330 -2.07 4.55 20.14
C LEU A 330 -2.53 4.26 18.70
N GLY A 331 -1.92 3.26 18.04
CA GLY A 331 -2.15 2.96 16.63
C GLY A 331 -1.42 3.94 15.68
N HIS A 332 -1.82 3.91 14.42
CA HIS A 332 -1.32 4.81 13.37
C HIS A 332 -2.43 5.14 12.39
N PHE A 333 -2.46 6.38 11.92
CA PHE A 333 -3.43 6.86 10.94
C PHE A 333 -2.70 7.41 9.72
N ALA A 334 -3.23 7.11 8.54
CA ALA A 334 -2.79 7.72 7.29
C ALA A 334 -3.97 7.94 6.34
N PHE A 335 -3.83 8.93 5.46
CA PHE A 335 -4.66 9.04 4.28
C PHE A 335 -4.12 8.13 3.18
N GLY A 336 -4.96 7.86 2.19
CA GLY A 336 -4.59 7.23 0.94
C GLY A 336 -5.63 7.51 -0.13
N LEU A 337 -5.46 6.86 -1.27
CA LEU A 337 -6.41 6.88 -2.37
C LEU A 337 -6.75 5.45 -2.76
N ALA A 338 -7.98 5.25 -3.20
CA ALA A 338 -8.44 4.00 -3.76
C ALA A 338 -9.11 4.25 -5.12
N GLU A 339 -8.88 3.36 -6.05
CA GLU A 339 -9.55 3.34 -7.35
C GLU A 339 -10.09 1.94 -7.63
N VAL A 340 -11.30 1.84 -8.14
CA VAL A 340 -11.84 0.57 -8.62
C VAL A 340 -11.28 0.30 -10.01
N VAL A 341 -10.35 -0.65 -10.09
CA VAL A 341 -9.72 -1.07 -11.34
C VAL A 341 -10.21 -2.45 -11.76
N THR A 342 -10.00 -2.78 -13.04
CA THR A 342 -10.25 -4.13 -13.55
C THR A 342 -9.03 -5.01 -13.27
N ASP A 343 -9.23 -6.14 -12.60
CA ASP A 343 -8.15 -7.10 -12.34
C ASP A 343 -7.62 -7.68 -13.66
N PRO A 344 -6.32 -7.53 -13.99
CA PRO A 344 -5.76 -8.05 -15.23
C PRO A 344 -5.83 -9.59 -15.33
N PHE A 345 -5.99 -10.33 -14.25
CA PHE A 345 -6.10 -11.79 -14.27
C PHE A 345 -7.54 -12.28 -14.44
N THR A 346 -8.46 -11.73 -13.64
CA THR A 346 -9.83 -12.25 -13.55
C THR A 346 -10.88 -11.39 -14.24
N GLN A 347 -10.52 -10.17 -14.67
CA GLN A 347 -11.42 -9.15 -15.20
C GLN A 347 -12.50 -8.69 -14.22
N GLU A 348 -12.40 -9.08 -12.95
CA GLU A 348 -13.31 -8.63 -11.90
C GLU A 348 -12.88 -7.27 -11.32
N PRO A 349 -13.83 -6.43 -10.88
CA PRO A 349 -13.51 -5.16 -10.24
C PRO A 349 -12.82 -5.38 -8.88
N ARG A 350 -11.80 -4.59 -8.61
CA ARG A 350 -11.07 -4.58 -7.33
C ARG A 350 -10.57 -3.19 -6.99
N PHE A 351 -10.37 -2.93 -5.70
CA PHE A 351 -9.68 -1.74 -5.23
C PHE A 351 -8.18 -1.85 -5.53
N HIS A 352 -7.66 -0.82 -6.17
CA HIS A 352 -6.25 -0.46 -6.18
C HIS A 352 -6.03 0.58 -5.09
N VAL A 353 -5.26 0.23 -4.07
CA VAL A 353 -5.06 1.06 -2.88
C VAL A 353 -3.63 1.59 -2.84
N GLU A 354 -3.53 2.90 -2.63
CA GLU A 354 -2.29 3.62 -2.44
C GLU A 354 -2.33 4.40 -1.13
N TYR A 355 -1.47 4.03 -0.20
CA TYR A 355 -1.30 4.75 1.06
C TYR A 355 -0.41 5.97 0.85
N LYS A 356 -0.73 7.07 1.52
CA LYS A 356 0.10 8.27 1.62
C LYS A 356 0.66 8.36 3.04
N GLN A 357 1.70 7.55 3.28
CA GLN A 357 2.22 7.33 4.62
C GLN A 357 3.04 8.52 5.10
N ILE A 358 2.57 9.18 6.16
CA ILE A 358 3.40 10.07 6.98
C ILE A 358 3.87 9.25 8.16
N TYR A 359 5.05 8.63 8.06
CA TYR A 359 5.50 7.62 9.02
C TYR A 359 6.89 7.95 9.54
N ALA A 360 7.02 8.06 10.87
CA ALA A 360 8.28 8.34 11.52
C ALA A 360 9.31 7.23 11.27
N HIS A 361 10.59 7.55 11.47
CA HIS A 361 11.64 6.53 11.42
C HIS A 361 11.31 5.44 12.45
N ASN A 362 11.44 4.18 12.02
CA ASN A 362 10.95 3.02 12.75
C ASN A 362 11.89 1.84 12.54
N ARG A 363 11.78 0.84 13.42
CA ARG A 363 12.62 -0.36 13.35
C ARG A 363 12.29 -1.27 12.17
N GLY A 364 11.05 -1.22 11.68
CA GLY A 364 10.58 -2.04 10.56
C GLY A 364 11.00 -1.55 9.18
N GLY A 365 11.62 -0.37 9.07
CA GLY A 365 12.07 0.17 7.79
C GLY A 365 10.94 0.60 6.84
N ILE A 366 9.76 0.92 7.38
CA ILE A 366 8.69 1.56 6.63
C ILE A 366 9.11 3.00 6.34
N VAL A 367 9.07 3.41 5.07
CA VAL A 367 9.53 4.74 4.63
C VAL A 367 8.33 5.63 4.33
N SER A 368 8.32 6.83 4.90
CA SER A 368 7.31 7.86 4.63
C SER A 368 7.21 8.16 3.12
N GLY A 369 6.00 8.22 2.57
CA GLY A 369 5.74 8.43 1.14
C GLY A 369 4.57 7.63 0.62
N SER A 370 4.34 7.71 -0.69
CA SER A 370 3.34 6.92 -1.40
C SER A 370 3.73 5.43 -1.42
N GLN A 371 2.83 4.53 -1.02
CA GLN A 371 3.07 3.07 -0.99
C GLN A 371 1.85 2.30 -1.51
N SER A 372 2.08 1.33 -2.37
CA SER A 372 1.05 0.38 -2.80
C SER A 372 0.62 -0.54 -1.65
N TRP A 373 -0.58 -1.13 -1.76
CA TRP A 373 -1.08 -2.06 -0.73
C TRP A 373 -0.07 -3.14 -0.37
N GLN A 374 0.41 -3.84 -1.39
CA GLN A 374 1.35 -4.94 -1.22
C GLN A 374 2.68 -4.53 -0.59
N SER A 375 3.18 -3.30 -0.82
CA SER A 375 4.42 -2.83 -0.20
C SER A 375 4.26 -2.47 1.27
N TYR A 376 3.11 -1.91 1.65
CA TYR A 376 2.87 -1.44 3.02
C TYR A 376 2.26 -2.52 3.93
N MET A 377 1.38 -3.33 3.36
CA MET A 377 0.61 -4.34 4.08
C MET A 377 1.17 -5.74 3.87
N GLY A 378 1.42 -6.12 2.62
CA GLY A 378 1.71 -7.49 2.21
C GLY A 378 3.19 -7.88 2.15
N ASP A 379 4.11 -6.93 2.34
CA ASP A 379 5.56 -7.16 2.23
C ASP A 379 6.03 -8.10 3.34
N THR A 380 6.73 -9.18 2.98
CA THR A 380 7.09 -10.25 3.90
C THR A 380 8.26 -9.89 4.84
N HIS A 381 8.94 -8.75 4.61
CA HIS A 381 9.94 -8.21 5.54
C HIS A 381 9.38 -7.14 6.47
N ARG A 382 8.49 -6.27 5.96
CA ARG A 382 8.09 -5.03 6.65
C ARG A 382 6.58 -4.78 6.71
N GLY A 383 5.80 -5.60 6.01
CA GLY A 383 4.36 -5.44 5.86
C GLY A 383 3.61 -5.65 7.17
N LEU A 384 2.54 -4.87 7.37
CA LEU A 384 1.85 -4.81 8.65
C LEU A 384 0.74 -5.85 8.82
N VAL A 385 0.21 -6.41 7.72
CA VAL A 385 -0.99 -7.26 7.75
C VAL A 385 -0.79 -8.57 8.51
N PHE A 386 0.46 -8.96 8.67
CA PHE A 386 0.84 -10.22 9.28
C PHE A 386 0.92 -10.16 10.80
N ASP A 387 1.10 -8.96 11.39
CA ASP A 387 1.33 -8.80 12.82
C ASP A 387 0.38 -7.80 13.47
N ARG A 388 -0.46 -7.10 12.69
CA ARG A 388 -1.37 -6.05 13.20
C ARG A 388 -2.81 -6.22 12.69
N PRO A 389 -3.81 -5.90 13.52
CA PRO A 389 -5.16 -5.66 13.03
C PRO A 389 -5.19 -4.32 12.29
N VAL A 390 -5.90 -4.29 11.15
CA VAL A 390 -6.04 -3.09 10.31
C VAL A 390 -7.50 -2.90 9.92
N SER A 391 -7.91 -1.65 9.84
CA SER A 391 -9.19 -1.23 9.28
C SER A 391 -8.95 -0.08 8.29
N ASP A 392 -9.16 -0.37 7.01
CA ASP A 392 -9.14 0.61 5.94
C ASP A 392 -10.58 0.99 5.57
N SER A 393 -10.89 2.29 5.51
CA SER A 393 -12.17 2.79 5.00
C SER A 393 -11.98 3.43 3.65
N VAL A 394 -12.65 2.88 2.64
CA VAL A 394 -12.74 3.44 1.28
C VAL A 394 -14.00 4.31 1.21
N VAL A 395 -13.83 5.63 1.25
CA VAL A 395 -14.93 6.60 1.36
C VAL A 395 -15.12 7.36 0.04
N LYS A 396 -16.36 7.39 -0.46
CA LYS A 396 -16.67 8.14 -1.70
C LYS A 396 -16.66 9.65 -1.48
N VAL A 397 -15.83 10.34 -2.27
CA VAL A 397 -15.74 11.80 -2.30
C VAL A 397 -15.61 12.23 -3.77
N PRO A 398 -16.68 12.14 -4.57
CA PRO A 398 -16.60 12.34 -6.02
C PRO A 398 -16.04 13.73 -6.41
N GLU A 399 -16.42 14.77 -5.67
CA GLU A 399 -15.96 16.15 -5.89
C GLU A 399 -14.44 16.33 -5.72
N LEU A 400 -13.75 15.43 -5.00
CA LEU A 400 -12.30 15.45 -4.87
C LEU A 400 -11.59 15.05 -6.16
N PHE A 401 -12.23 14.21 -6.98
CA PHE A 401 -11.66 13.62 -8.19
C PHE A 401 -12.20 14.25 -9.49
N ASP A 402 -13.15 15.18 -9.37
CA ASP A 402 -13.70 15.88 -10.52
C ASP A 402 -12.64 16.81 -11.14
N ALA A 403 -12.45 16.64 -12.46
CA ALA A 403 -11.51 17.40 -13.29
C ALA A 403 -12.23 18.32 -14.29
N SER A 404 -13.55 18.48 -14.17
CA SER A 404 -14.40 19.24 -15.09
C SER A 404 -13.96 20.70 -15.26
N LYS A 405 -13.23 21.24 -14.28
CA LYS A 405 -12.67 22.61 -14.26
C LYS A 405 -11.18 22.70 -14.59
N GLY A 406 -10.56 21.58 -15.00
CA GLY A 406 -9.17 21.52 -15.47
C GLY A 406 -8.14 21.07 -14.44
N ALA A 407 -8.46 21.11 -13.14
CA ALA A 407 -7.64 20.51 -12.07
C ALA A 407 -8.48 19.59 -11.18
N LYS A 408 -7.82 18.72 -10.42
CA LYS A 408 -8.44 17.81 -9.45
C LYS A 408 -8.02 18.18 -8.03
N GLY A 409 -8.98 18.18 -7.10
CA GLY A 409 -8.68 18.39 -5.68
C GLY A 409 -7.75 17.31 -5.11
N SER A 410 -7.84 16.08 -5.60
CA SER A 410 -6.99 14.95 -5.22
C SER A 410 -5.51 15.23 -5.48
N ASP A 411 -5.18 15.85 -6.61
CA ASP A 411 -3.79 16.10 -6.99
C ASP A 411 -3.11 17.05 -6.00
N MET A 412 -3.85 18.03 -5.50
CA MET A 412 -3.39 18.98 -4.49
C MET A 412 -3.19 18.30 -3.13
N LEU A 413 -4.09 17.37 -2.76
CA LEU A 413 -3.93 16.56 -1.54
C LEU A 413 -2.69 15.68 -1.61
N GLU A 414 -2.48 15.01 -2.74
CA GLU A 414 -1.31 14.19 -2.98
C GLU A 414 -0.02 14.99 -2.86
N ASP A 415 0.03 16.21 -3.42
CA ASP A 415 1.22 17.07 -3.38
C ASP A 415 1.53 17.50 -1.94
N ARG A 416 0.52 17.88 -1.14
CA ARG A 416 0.73 18.23 0.28
C ARG A 416 1.14 17.06 1.15
N LEU A 417 0.65 15.86 0.85
CA LEU A 417 1.08 14.65 1.55
C LEU A 417 2.50 14.25 1.12
N ALA A 418 2.87 14.39 -0.14
CA ALA A 418 4.23 14.16 -0.63
C ALA A 418 5.25 15.13 0.01
N GLU A 419 4.89 16.40 0.16
CA GLU A 419 5.70 17.39 0.89
C GLU A 419 5.97 16.94 2.33
N MET A 420 4.92 16.56 3.06
CA MET A 420 5.05 16.11 4.44
C MET A 420 5.86 14.81 4.51
N ALA A 421 5.67 13.89 3.56
CA ALA A 421 6.41 12.65 3.50
C ALA A 421 7.92 12.89 3.31
N ALA A 422 8.29 13.78 2.39
CA ALA A 422 9.68 14.16 2.15
C ALA A 422 10.34 14.75 3.41
N ARG A 423 9.63 15.60 4.16
CA ARG A 423 10.10 16.13 5.45
C ARG A 423 10.36 15.03 6.45
N TYR A 424 9.46 14.05 6.52
CA TYR A 424 9.60 12.94 7.43
C TYR A 424 10.83 12.08 7.11
N ARG A 425 11.08 11.80 5.82
CA ARG A 425 12.26 11.06 5.35
C ARG A 425 13.57 11.75 5.69
N SER A 426 13.64 13.07 5.55
CA SER A 426 14.86 13.83 5.84
C SER A 426 14.99 14.26 7.30
N GLY A 427 14.04 13.89 8.17
CA GLY A 427 14.04 14.33 9.57
C GLY A 427 13.88 15.84 9.75
N HIS A 428 13.12 16.49 8.86
CA HIS A 428 13.06 17.95 8.74
C HIS A 428 14.42 18.63 8.45
N GLY A 429 15.45 17.85 8.07
CA GLY A 429 16.82 18.31 7.87
C GLY A 429 17.76 17.90 8.99
N ASP A 430 17.25 17.30 10.07
CA ASP A 430 18.07 16.80 11.16
C ASP A 430 18.40 15.31 11.01
N GLY A 431 17.89 14.61 9.97
CA GLY A 431 18.11 13.17 9.78
C GLY A 431 17.26 12.25 10.67
N ALA A 432 16.40 12.81 11.52
CA ALA A 432 15.47 12.06 12.35
C ALA A 432 14.06 12.67 12.45
N SER A 433 13.07 11.78 12.46
CA SER A 433 11.65 12.06 12.69
C SER A 433 11.15 11.02 13.67
N PHE A 434 10.63 11.46 14.82
CA PHE A 434 10.14 10.59 15.89
C PHE A 434 8.72 10.99 16.28
N VAL A 435 7.95 10.00 16.73
CA VAL A 435 6.65 10.25 17.36
C VAL A 435 6.88 10.82 18.76
N SER A 436 6.27 11.96 19.04
CA SER A 436 6.21 12.60 20.35
C SER A 436 4.82 13.15 20.58
N SER A 437 4.52 13.60 21.81
CA SER A 437 3.25 14.30 22.08
C SER A 437 3.06 15.56 21.23
N ALA A 438 4.16 16.13 20.71
CA ALA A 438 4.20 17.33 19.89
C ALA A 438 4.17 17.07 18.38
N GLN A 439 4.54 15.87 17.95
CA GLN A 439 4.71 15.47 16.55
C GLN A 439 4.25 14.02 16.41
N ASN A 440 3.11 13.80 15.77
CA ASN A 440 2.68 12.44 15.46
C ASN A 440 2.09 12.37 14.06
N CYS A 441 2.14 11.16 13.49
CA CYS A 441 1.73 10.85 12.14
C CYS A 441 0.29 11.31 11.82
N SER A 442 -0.63 11.15 12.77
CA SER A 442 -2.04 11.53 12.61
C SER A 442 -2.22 13.05 12.51
N GLN A 443 -1.56 13.79 13.39
CA GLN A 443 -1.60 15.25 13.37
C GLN A 443 -0.94 15.84 12.12
N ASP A 444 0.19 15.30 11.70
CA ASP A 444 0.91 15.84 10.54
C ASP A 444 0.21 15.49 9.23
N SER A 445 -0.44 14.32 9.14
CA SER A 445 -1.38 14.00 8.05
C SER A 445 -2.56 14.98 8.02
N SER A 446 -3.12 15.31 9.18
CA SER A 446 -4.23 16.26 9.31
C SER A 446 -3.81 17.70 8.99
N GLN A 447 -2.57 18.07 9.30
CA GLN A 447 -1.97 19.33 8.89
C GLN A 447 -1.85 19.44 7.37
N ALA A 448 -1.40 18.37 6.70
CA ALA A 448 -1.29 18.35 5.25
C ALA A 448 -2.67 18.52 4.60
N LEU A 449 -3.69 17.87 5.15
CA LEU A 449 -5.08 18.06 4.74
C LEU A 449 -5.56 19.51 4.97
N HIS A 450 -5.23 20.11 6.11
CA HIS A 450 -5.54 21.51 6.36
C HIS A 450 -4.89 22.46 5.35
N ALA A 451 -3.61 22.24 4.99
CA ALA A 451 -2.94 23.00 3.94
C ALA A 451 -3.64 22.82 2.59
N THR A 452 -4.03 21.58 2.29
CA THR A 452 -4.78 21.25 1.06
C THR A 452 -6.10 22.01 0.98
N ILE A 453 -6.86 22.11 2.09
CA ILE A 453 -8.09 22.90 2.14
C ILE A 453 -7.85 24.37 1.79
N SER A 454 -6.73 24.95 2.23
CA SER A 454 -6.35 26.31 1.84
C SER A 454 -6.12 26.41 0.32
N ASP A 455 -5.43 25.42 -0.27
CA ASP A 455 -5.23 25.40 -1.71
C ASP A 455 -6.55 25.20 -2.48
N TRP A 456 -7.45 24.34 -1.99
CA TRP A 456 -8.78 24.14 -2.58
C TRP A 456 -9.59 25.43 -2.61
N LYS A 457 -9.58 26.20 -1.51
CA LYS A 457 -10.29 27.49 -1.45
C LYS A 457 -9.77 28.48 -2.50
N GLN A 458 -8.45 28.54 -2.68
CA GLN A 458 -7.85 29.37 -3.71
C GLN A 458 -8.22 28.87 -5.11
N ALA A 459 -8.09 27.58 -5.36
CA ALA A 459 -8.41 26.96 -6.65
C ALA A 459 -9.88 27.10 -7.05
N VAL A 460 -10.81 27.07 -6.08
CA VAL A 460 -12.23 27.38 -6.32
C VAL A 460 -12.43 28.86 -6.64
N ALA A 461 -11.78 29.77 -5.90
CA ALA A 461 -11.84 31.20 -6.21
C ALA A 461 -11.30 31.52 -7.61
N ASP A 462 -10.29 30.76 -8.06
CA ASP A 462 -9.71 30.85 -9.41
C ASP A 462 -10.51 30.07 -10.47
N GLY A 463 -11.57 29.35 -10.07
CA GLY A 463 -12.45 28.59 -10.97
C GLY A 463 -11.84 27.32 -11.57
N THR A 464 -10.77 26.78 -10.97
CA THR A 464 -9.99 25.64 -11.48
C THR A 464 -10.42 24.28 -10.93
N ILE A 465 -11.21 24.27 -9.84
CA ILE A 465 -11.87 23.07 -9.28
C ILE A 465 -13.33 23.40 -8.89
N PRO A 466 -14.22 22.41 -8.71
CA PRO A 466 -15.64 22.65 -8.43
C PRO A 466 -15.92 23.23 -7.04
N GLU A 467 -16.99 24.04 -6.93
CA GLU A 467 -17.39 24.70 -5.67
C GLU A 467 -17.87 23.71 -4.61
N GLU A 468 -18.37 22.54 -5.01
CA GLU A 468 -18.85 21.46 -4.13
C GLU A 468 -17.76 21.00 -3.16
N LEU A 469 -16.48 21.10 -3.57
CA LEU A 469 -15.35 20.76 -2.71
C LEU A 469 -15.18 21.77 -1.55
N VAL A 470 -15.63 23.02 -1.70
CA VAL A 470 -15.60 24.01 -0.61
C VAL A 470 -16.55 23.62 0.50
N THR A 471 -17.77 23.17 0.19
CA THR A 471 -18.73 22.70 1.21
C THR A 471 -18.14 21.54 2.01
N PHE A 472 -17.58 20.54 1.33
CA PHE A 472 -16.85 19.44 1.99
C PHE A 472 -15.68 19.96 2.83
N SER A 473 -14.92 20.93 2.33
CA SER A 473 -13.78 21.52 3.03
C SER A 473 -14.15 22.28 4.32
N GLN A 474 -15.33 22.90 4.36
CA GLN A 474 -15.81 23.65 5.52
C GLN A 474 -16.11 22.68 6.68
N GLU A 475 -16.82 21.59 6.40
CA GLU A 475 -17.07 20.54 7.38
C GLU A 475 -15.76 19.88 7.84
N LEU A 476 -14.86 19.60 6.89
CA LEU A 476 -13.54 19.03 7.18
C LEU A 476 -12.71 19.92 8.09
N THR A 477 -12.71 21.23 7.84
CA THR A 477 -12.04 22.23 8.69
C THR A 477 -12.59 22.18 10.11
N SER A 478 -13.91 22.08 10.28
CA SER A 478 -14.54 22.04 11.61
C SER A 478 -14.13 20.81 12.43
N HIS A 479 -13.78 19.71 11.77
CA HIS A 479 -13.35 18.46 12.41
C HIS A 479 -11.88 18.45 12.78
N ILE A 480 -11.01 18.86 11.86
CA ILE A 480 -9.55 18.78 12.04
C ILE A 480 -9.00 19.95 12.86
N THR A 481 -9.74 21.06 12.97
CA THR A 481 -9.28 22.23 13.73
C THR A 481 -9.66 22.16 15.21
N PRO A 482 -8.77 22.66 16.07
CA PRO A 482 -8.87 22.53 17.52
C PRO A 482 -10.06 23.22 18.19
N ILE A 483 -10.46 24.40 17.71
CA ILE A 483 -11.45 25.28 18.34
C ILE A 483 -12.16 26.06 17.22
N PHE A 484 -13.43 25.79 16.92
CA PHE A 484 -14.28 26.59 16.00
C PHE A 484 -13.58 27.07 14.70
N GLY A 485 -12.83 26.21 13.99
CA GLY A 485 -12.15 26.60 12.75
C GLY A 485 -10.78 27.28 12.92
N TRP A 486 -10.29 27.47 14.15
CA TRP A 486 -9.06 28.21 14.43
C TRP A 486 -7.81 27.33 14.31
N ALA A 487 -7.13 27.38 13.16
CA ALA A 487 -5.89 26.65 12.95
C ALA A 487 -4.72 27.20 13.82
N PRO A 488 -3.92 26.35 14.50
CA PRO A 488 -2.71 26.78 15.20
C PRO A 488 -1.75 27.54 14.28
N LYS A 489 -0.94 28.47 14.83
CA LYS A 489 0.04 29.25 14.04
C LYS A 489 1.00 28.36 13.23
N ALA A 490 1.35 27.17 13.74
CA ALA A 490 2.19 26.22 13.02
C ALA A 490 1.50 25.68 11.74
N TRP A 491 0.21 25.37 11.82
CA TRP A 491 -0.59 24.89 10.69
C TRP A 491 -0.76 25.99 9.64
N LYS A 492 -1.02 27.23 10.07
CA LYS A 492 -1.07 28.40 9.18
C LYS A 492 0.26 28.64 8.46
N ARG A 493 1.39 28.48 9.16
CA ARG A 493 2.73 28.60 8.54
C ARG A 493 2.95 27.53 7.48
N MET A 494 2.53 26.30 7.74
CA MET A 494 2.63 25.22 6.78
C MET A 494 1.73 25.44 5.56
N ALA A 495 0.47 25.82 5.78
CA ALA A 495 -0.45 26.20 4.71
C ALA A 495 0.10 27.36 3.86
N ASN A 496 0.78 28.32 4.49
CA ASN A 496 1.42 29.45 3.82
C ASN A 496 2.84 29.14 3.29
N ASN A 497 3.25 27.86 3.22
CA ASN A 497 4.56 27.45 2.70
C ASN A 497 5.78 28.08 3.40
N GLN A 498 5.66 28.47 4.66
CA GLN A 498 6.75 29.07 5.42
C GLN A 498 7.65 28.01 6.07
N GLN A 499 8.98 28.19 5.96
CA GLN A 499 9.95 27.31 6.62
C GLN A 499 9.70 27.20 8.13
N ALA A 500 9.86 25.97 8.64
CA ALA A 500 9.81 25.68 10.06
C ALA A 500 11.03 26.32 10.79
N LYS A 501 10.87 27.50 11.40
CA LYS A 501 11.80 28.03 12.42
C LYS A 501 12.13 26.92 13.44
N ALA A 502 13.42 26.59 13.54
CA ALA A 502 13.97 25.44 14.27
C ALA A 502 13.71 25.41 15.79
N LYS A 503 13.04 26.40 16.40
CA LYS A 503 12.91 26.53 17.86
C LYS A 503 11.62 27.20 18.34
N THR A 504 10.44 26.74 17.93
CA THR A 504 9.18 27.16 18.59
C THR A 504 8.62 26.05 19.48
N LEU A 505 8.38 26.40 20.75
CA LEU A 505 7.90 25.57 21.87
C LEU A 505 7.02 24.39 21.41
N LYS A 506 7.55 23.17 21.60
CA LYS A 506 7.03 21.94 20.98
C LYS A 506 5.66 21.48 21.52
N TRP A 507 5.26 21.84 22.74
CA TRP A 507 4.14 21.17 23.43
C TRP A 507 2.77 21.87 23.33
N LEU A 508 2.71 23.17 23.01
CA LEU A 508 1.44 23.91 22.96
C LEU A 508 0.49 23.60 21.77
N PRO A 509 0.95 23.16 20.58
CA PRO A 509 0.04 22.87 19.46
C PRO A 509 -0.80 21.62 19.68
N ALA A 510 -0.25 20.61 20.35
CA ALA A 510 -0.91 19.31 20.55
C ALA A 510 -2.19 19.44 21.39
N LEU A 511 -2.12 20.19 22.50
CA LEU A 511 -3.27 20.44 23.39
C LEU A 511 -4.42 21.21 22.73
N LYS A 512 -4.20 21.79 21.55
CA LYS A 512 -5.25 22.52 20.86
C LYS A 512 -6.13 21.54 20.10
N ALA A 513 -5.61 20.53 19.39
CA ALA A 513 -6.37 19.72 18.42
C ALA A 513 -6.59 18.25 18.85
N PRO A 514 -7.34 17.99 19.94
CA PRO A 514 -7.42 16.66 20.57
C PRO A 514 -7.89 15.56 19.62
N LYS A 515 -8.86 15.86 18.74
CA LYS A 515 -9.45 14.90 17.79
C LYS A 515 -8.46 14.33 16.76
N THR A 516 -7.34 15.03 16.51
CA THR A 516 -6.33 14.62 15.52
C THR A 516 -5.10 13.96 16.17
N ILE A 517 -4.98 14.02 17.50
CA ILE A 517 -3.87 13.39 18.25
C ILE A 517 -4.01 11.88 18.24
N LEU A 518 -5.20 11.37 18.57
CA LEU A 518 -5.46 9.94 18.65
C LEU A 518 -5.84 9.41 17.25
N PRO A 519 -5.05 8.48 16.68
CA PRO A 519 -5.34 7.88 15.38
C PRO A 519 -6.76 7.35 15.22
N ARG A 520 -7.28 6.66 16.26
CA ARG A 520 -8.66 6.12 16.23
C ARG A 520 -9.72 7.21 16.23
N GLN A 521 -9.57 8.25 17.05
CA GLN A 521 -10.52 9.38 17.07
C GLN A 521 -10.57 10.10 15.72
N ASN A 522 -9.41 10.28 15.08
CA ASN A 522 -9.32 10.92 13.76
C ASN A 522 -9.99 10.06 12.69
N TYR A 523 -9.67 8.76 12.64
CA TYR A 523 -10.28 7.80 11.73
C TYR A 523 -11.81 7.74 11.90
N GLU A 524 -12.31 7.54 13.12
CA GLU A 524 -13.75 7.44 13.40
C GLU A 524 -14.45 8.77 13.13
N GLY A 525 -13.79 9.88 13.44
CA GLY A 525 -14.28 11.23 13.21
C GLY A 525 -14.50 11.59 11.74
N LEU A 526 -13.53 11.25 10.89
CA LEU A 526 -13.62 11.45 9.44
C LEU A 526 -14.65 10.50 8.80
N ASN A 527 -14.72 9.25 9.26
CA ASN A 527 -15.78 8.33 8.81
C ASN A 527 -17.17 8.81 9.25
N LYS A 528 -17.30 9.33 10.47
CA LYS A 528 -18.55 9.90 10.97
C LYS A 528 -19.01 11.06 10.08
N MET A 529 -18.11 11.95 9.68
CA MET A 529 -18.43 13.04 8.75
C MET A 529 -18.95 12.51 7.42
N ALA A 530 -18.30 11.49 6.85
CA ALA A 530 -18.76 10.87 5.63
C ALA A 530 -20.17 10.27 5.78
N ILE A 531 -20.43 9.60 6.90
CA ILE A 531 -21.76 9.06 7.24
C ILE A 531 -22.81 10.16 7.43
N ASP A 532 -22.46 11.25 8.11
CA ASP A 532 -23.35 12.40 8.31
C ASP A 532 -23.75 13.04 6.97
N LEU A 533 -22.85 13.01 5.99
CA LEU A 533 -23.06 13.44 4.60
C LEU A 533 -23.76 12.38 3.72
N GLY A 534 -24.18 11.25 4.28
CA GLY A 534 -24.85 10.18 3.54
C GLY A 534 -23.95 9.41 2.58
N ARG A 535 -22.63 9.49 2.72
CA ARG A 535 -21.66 8.87 1.81
C ARG A 535 -21.48 7.38 2.11
N GLU A 536 -21.49 6.59 1.06
CA GLU A 536 -21.19 5.16 1.15
C GLU A 536 -19.69 4.93 1.38
N SER A 537 -19.38 3.93 2.20
CA SER A 537 -17.99 3.51 2.43
C SER A 537 -17.84 1.98 2.51
N MET A 538 -16.71 1.47 2.04
CA MET A 538 -16.32 0.07 2.20
C MET A 538 -15.24 -0.01 3.29
N ILE A 539 -15.53 -0.73 4.37
CA ILE A 539 -14.57 -1.02 5.43
C ILE A 539 -13.90 -2.36 5.13
N LEU A 540 -12.59 -2.35 4.95
CA LEU A 540 -11.74 -3.52 4.73
C LEU A 540 -10.95 -3.78 6.02
N LYS A 541 -11.37 -4.80 6.77
CA LYS A 541 -10.75 -5.19 8.04
C LYS A 541 -9.91 -6.44 7.88
N THR A 542 -8.73 -6.46 8.48
CA THR A 542 -7.90 -7.66 8.63
C THR A 542 -7.54 -7.86 10.09
N SER A 543 -7.70 -9.08 10.59
CA SER A 543 -7.37 -9.47 11.97
C SER A 543 -6.15 -10.39 11.95
N VAL A 544 -4.99 -9.90 11.47
CA VAL A 544 -3.71 -10.64 11.42
C VAL A 544 -3.79 -11.90 10.55
N ILE A 545 -3.58 -11.77 9.23
CA ILE A 545 -4.02 -12.80 8.26
C ILE A 545 -2.95 -13.78 7.76
N GLY A 546 -1.70 -13.70 8.23
CA GLY A 546 -0.63 -14.59 7.71
C GLY A 546 0.44 -15.09 8.68
N ALA A 547 0.42 -14.70 9.95
CA ALA A 547 1.29 -15.29 10.99
C ALA A 547 0.56 -16.39 11.76
N ASP A 548 1.22 -17.53 11.99
CA ASP A 548 0.76 -18.62 12.86
C ASP A 548 1.31 -18.47 14.29
N ASN A 549 1.53 -17.25 14.78
CA ASN A 549 1.98 -17.05 16.17
C ASN A 549 0.79 -17.20 17.12
N PRO A 550 0.60 -18.32 17.86
CA PRO A 550 -0.59 -18.54 18.67
C PRO A 550 -0.68 -17.59 19.88
N ASP A 551 0.45 -17.16 20.44
CA ASP A 551 0.55 -16.50 21.75
C ASP A 551 0.18 -15.01 21.77
N ALA A 552 -0.40 -14.50 20.69
CA ALA A 552 -0.58 -13.07 20.50
C ALA A 552 -2.02 -12.69 20.14
N VAL A 553 -2.62 -11.89 21.02
CA VAL A 553 -3.93 -11.28 20.81
C VAL A 553 -3.72 -9.89 20.19
N PRO A 554 -4.26 -9.62 18.98
CA PRO A 554 -4.22 -8.28 18.42
C PRO A 554 -5.00 -7.32 19.32
N SER A 555 -4.51 -6.09 19.47
CA SER A 555 -5.16 -5.08 20.32
C SER A 555 -5.69 -3.93 19.49
N GLU A 556 -6.84 -3.39 19.91
CA GLU A 556 -7.40 -2.20 19.29
C GLU A 556 -6.55 -0.95 19.60
N PRO A 557 -6.58 0.07 18.73
CA PRO A 557 -5.98 1.36 19.04
C PRO A 557 -6.83 2.12 20.07
N LEU A 558 -6.16 2.91 20.91
CA LEU A 558 -6.75 3.71 21.97
C LEU A 558 -7.81 4.65 21.41
N GLN A 559 -9.04 4.52 21.92
CA GLN A 559 -10.16 5.33 21.48
C GLN A 559 -10.23 6.70 22.17
N ASP A 560 -9.90 6.80 23.46
CA ASP A 560 -9.95 8.08 24.18
C ASP A 560 -8.87 8.17 25.26
N LEU A 561 -8.50 9.40 25.62
CA LEU A 561 -7.55 9.72 26.70
C LEU A 561 -8.23 9.88 28.06
N ASN A 562 -9.56 9.71 28.16
CA ASN A 562 -10.28 9.84 29.42
C ASN A 562 -9.99 8.62 30.33
N PRO A 563 -9.27 8.78 31.46
CA PRO A 563 -8.93 7.66 32.34
C PRO A 563 -10.10 7.17 33.21
N PHE A 564 -11.30 7.73 33.04
CA PHE A 564 -12.50 7.42 33.82
C PHE A 564 -13.60 6.66 33.06
N ASN A 565 -13.29 6.13 31.87
CA ASN A 565 -14.16 5.19 31.16
C ASN A 565 -13.68 3.75 31.33
#